data_AF-A0A970BXL5-F1
#
_entry.id   AF-A0A970BXL5-F1
#
_cell.length_a   1.000
_cell.length_b   1.000
_cell.length_c   1.000
_cell.angle_alpha   90.00
_cell.angle_beta   90.00
_cell.angle_gamma   90.00
#
_symmetry.space_group_name_H-M   'P 1'
#
loop_
_entity.id
_entity.type
_entity.pdbx_description
1 polymer ?
#
loop_
_entity_poly.entity_id
_entity_poly.type
_entity_poly.pdbx_seq_one_letter_code
_entity_poly.pdbx_strand_id
1 'polypeptide(L)'
;LIGRSLERAYAAGDDLSAREDMAYGSLMAGMAMASARLGGVHGMAHPLGSHFSIPHGVICGLLLPYTMEYNLAYAGKKYAEVYRLMGGAASGEADADARAAVEGVRGLLGRIGIPTRLRDYGVGEEHLPQIIDESLPSGSLQHNPRPLAAEDVRAILEAAL
;
A
#
# COMPACT_ATOMS: atom_id res chain seq x y z
N LEU A 1 -12.90 -9.11 4.21
CA LEU A 1 -13.77 -8.69 3.09
C LEU A 1 -12.94 -8.49 1.82
N ILE A 2 -12.16 -7.41 1.74
CA ILE A 2 -11.36 -7.09 0.55
C ILE A 2 -10.45 -8.24 0.11
N GLY A 3 -9.68 -8.82 1.04
CA GLY A 3 -8.69 -9.86 0.72
C GLY A 3 -9.23 -11.09 -0.01
N ARG A 4 -10.49 -11.48 0.21
CA ARG A 4 -11.12 -12.63 -0.47
C ARG A 4 -11.95 -12.27 -1.71
N SER A 5 -12.22 -10.97 -1.92
CA SER A 5 -13.24 -10.52 -2.88
C SER A 5 -12.69 -9.60 -3.97
N LEU A 6 -11.54 -8.95 -3.77
CA LEU A 6 -10.98 -8.01 -4.75
C LEU A 6 -10.68 -8.68 -6.09
N GLU A 7 -9.98 -9.82 -6.10
CA GLU A 7 -9.63 -10.53 -7.33
C GLU A 7 -10.88 -11.02 -8.07
N ARG A 8 -11.88 -11.52 -7.34
CA ARG A 8 -13.15 -11.96 -7.91
C ARG A 8 -13.91 -10.80 -8.56
N ALA A 9 -14.03 -9.68 -7.85
CA ALA A 9 -14.70 -8.49 -8.36
C ALA A 9 -13.96 -7.84 -9.55
N TYR A 10 -12.64 -8.02 -9.63
CA TYR A 10 -11.82 -7.59 -10.76
C TYR A 10 -12.01 -8.50 -11.98
N ALA A 11 -11.95 -9.82 -11.80
CA ALA A 11 -12.07 -10.80 -12.88
C ALA A 11 -13.50 -10.93 -13.43
N ALA A 12 -14.51 -10.84 -12.55
CA ALA A 12 -15.92 -10.95 -12.88
C ALA A 12 -16.69 -9.77 -12.27
N GLY A 13 -16.88 -8.72 -13.08
CA GLY A 13 -17.49 -7.47 -12.61
C GLY A 13 -18.94 -7.59 -12.16
N ASP A 14 -19.63 -8.66 -12.54
CA ASP A 14 -21.01 -9.03 -12.22
C ASP A 14 -21.14 -9.99 -11.03
N ASP A 15 -20.03 -10.40 -10.39
CA ASP A 15 -20.05 -11.14 -9.12
C ASP A 15 -20.58 -10.23 -7.99
N LEU A 16 -21.91 -10.20 -7.82
CA LEU A 16 -22.60 -9.35 -6.88
C LEU A 16 -22.14 -9.56 -5.44
N SER A 17 -21.84 -10.80 -5.05
CA SER A 17 -21.35 -11.13 -3.71
C SER A 17 -19.96 -10.53 -3.46
N ALA A 18 -19.06 -10.63 -4.44
CA ALA A 18 -17.74 -10.00 -4.35
C ALA A 18 -17.84 -8.47 -4.34
N ARG A 19 -18.73 -7.89 -5.15
CA ARG A 19 -19.00 -6.44 -5.18
C ARG A 19 -19.54 -5.92 -3.85
N GLU A 20 -20.46 -6.64 -3.23
CA GLU A 20 -21.02 -6.31 -1.93
C GLU A 20 -19.94 -6.33 -0.83
N ASP A 21 -19.15 -7.40 -0.78
CA ASP A 21 -18.00 -7.50 0.14
C ASP A 21 -17.00 -6.35 -0.05
N MET A 22 -16.73 -5.96 -1.31
CA MET A 22 -15.85 -4.84 -1.63
C MET A 22 -16.44 -3.50 -1.19
N ALA A 23 -17.75 -3.28 -1.39
CA ALA A 23 -18.43 -2.06 -0.96
C ALA A 23 -18.38 -1.91 0.57
N TYR A 24 -18.75 -2.95 1.32
CA TYR A 24 -18.66 -2.94 2.78
C TYR A 24 -17.22 -2.85 3.28
N GLY A 25 -16.29 -3.57 2.64
CA GLY A 25 -14.87 -3.51 2.95
C GLY A 25 -14.30 -2.11 2.79
N SER A 26 -14.63 -1.43 1.69
CA SER A 26 -14.22 -0.05 1.43
C SER A 26 -14.83 0.92 2.44
N LEU A 27 -16.10 0.76 2.80
CA LEU A 27 -16.77 1.59 3.80
C LEU A 27 -16.10 1.47 5.17
N MET A 28 -15.86 0.24 5.64
CA MET A 28 -15.20 0.00 6.93
C MET A 28 -13.76 0.51 6.94
N ALA A 29 -13.02 0.34 5.83
CA ALA A 29 -11.70 0.94 5.69
C ALA A 29 -11.76 2.47 5.80
N GLY A 30 -12.72 3.12 5.14
CA GLY A 30 -12.95 4.56 5.25
C GLY A 30 -13.22 5.03 6.68
N MET A 31 -14.07 4.31 7.41
CA MET A 31 -14.35 4.60 8.82
C MET A 31 -13.10 4.47 9.69
N ALA A 32 -12.29 3.42 9.48
CA ALA A 32 -11.04 3.22 10.21
C ALA A 32 -10.03 4.34 9.92
N MET A 33 -9.83 4.70 8.65
CA MET A 33 -8.89 5.74 8.22
C MET A 33 -9.28 7.14 8.74
N ALA A 34 -10.59 7.43 8.81
CA ALA A 34 -11.09 8.70 9.34
C ALA A 34 -10.70 8.93 10.81
N SER A 35 -10.59 7.85 11.61
CA SER A 35 -10.21 7.93 13.03
C SER A 35 -8.71 7.72 13.28
N ALA A 36 -8.07 6.83 12.52
CA ALA A 36 -6.70 6.40 12.76
C ALA A 36 -5.64 7.13 11.91
N ARG A 37 -6.06 8.00 10.98
CA ARG A 37 -5.20 8.59 9.94
C ARG A 37 -4.61 7.52 9.02
N LEU A 38 -3.59 7.92 8.26
CA LEU A 38 -2.92 7.12 7.22
C LEU A 38 -1.41 7.07 7.53
N GLY A 39 -0.60 6.70 6.54
CA GLY A 39 0.85 6.58 6.69
C GLY A 39 1.61 7.02 5.45
N GLY A 40 2.85 6.52 5.33
CA GLY A 40 3.79 6.89 4.28
C GLY A 40 3.25 6.76 2.85
N VAL A 41 2.46 5.71 2.57
CA VAL A 41 1.86 5.48 1.25
C VAL A 41 1.09 6.71 0.76
N HIS A 42 0.16 7.22 1.57
CA HIS A 42 -0.64 8.38 1.19
C HIS A 42 0.16 9.67 1.27
N GLY A 43 1.18 9.73 2.13
CA GLY A 43 2.12 10.84 2.20
C GLY A 43 2.86 11.07 0.88
N MET A 44 3.31 9.99 0.25
CA MET A 44 4.03 10.02 -1.03
C MET A 44 3.10 10.05 -2.25
N ALA A 45 1.83 9.64 -2.10
CA ALA A 45 0.93 9.53 -3.24
C ALA A 45 0.51 10.86 -3.87
N HIS A 46 0.40 11.94 -3.08
CA HIS A 46 0.00 13.25 -3.58
C HIS A 46 0.96 13.84 -4.62
N PRO A 47 2.27 14.00 -4.34
CA PRO A 47 3.20 14.57 -5.33
C PRO A 47 3.31 13.71 -6.60
N LEU A 48 3.29 12.39 -6.46
CA LEU A 48 3.29 11.48 -7.61
C LEU A 48 2.04 11.67 -8.49
N GLY A 49 0.87 11.82 -7.87
CA GLY A 49 -0.37 12.08 -8.59
C GLY A 49 -0.39 13.44 -9.30
N SER A 50 0.13 14.49 -8.66
CA SER A 50 0.13 15.84 -9.23
C SER A 50 1.11 16.00 -10.40
N HIS A 51 2.30 15.41 -10.30
CA HIS A 51 3.35 15.59 -11.31
C HIS A 51 3.23 14.62 -12.49
N PHE A 52 2.73 13.40 -12.25
CA PHE A 52 2.74 12.32 -13.27
C PHE A 52 1.34 11.86 -13.68
N SER A 53 0.27 12.48 -13.17
CA SER A 53 -1.13 12.15 -13.49
C SER A 53 -1.48 10.67 -13.28
N ILE A 54 -0.79 10.00 -12.34
CA ILE A 54 -1.02 8.60 -12.01
C ILE A 54 -2.30 8.51 -11.15
N PRO A 55 -3.25 7.62 -11.45
CA PRO A 55 -4.45 7.46 -10.62
C PRO A 55 -4.09 7.13 -9.16
N HIS A 56 -4.74 7.81 -8.21
CA HIS A 56 -4.38 7.71 -6.78
C HIS A 56 -4.34 6.27 -6.26
N GLY A 57 -5.35 5.45 -6.60
CA GLY A 57 -5.40 4.04 -6.17
C GLY A 57 -4.24 3.20 -6.73
N VAL A 58 -3.74 3.53 -7.92
CA VAL A 58 -2.59 2.87 -8.54
C VAL A 58 -1.31 3.21 -7.78
N ILE A 59 -1.10 4.49 -7.45
CA ILE A 59 0.06 4.92 -6.66
C ILE A 59 0.05 4.25 -5.28
N CYS A 60 -1.10 4.27 -4.61
CA CYS A 60 -1.27 3.66 -3.30
C CYS A 60 -1.01 2.15 -3.34
N GLY A 61 -1.52 1.45 -4.36
CA GLY A 61 -1.24 0.03 -4.57
C GLY A 61 0.25 -0.23 -4.79
N LEU A 62 0.87 0.49 -5.72
CA LEU A 62 2.29 0.34 -6.07
C LEU A 62 3.21 0.54 -4.87
N LEU A 63 3.01 1.62 -4.08
CA LEU A 63 3.87 1.96 -2.94
C LEU A 63 3.61 1.13 -1.68
N LEU A 64 2.44 0.48 -1.57
CA LEU A 64 2.03 -0.27 -0.39
C LEU A 64 3.05 -1.33 0.04
N PRO A 65 3.49 -2.28 -0.80
CA PRO A 65 4.41 -3.33 -0.36
C PRO A 65 5.76 -2.78 0.11
N TYR A 66 6.31 -1.75 -0.56
CA TYR A 66 7.57 -1.11 -0.16
C TYR A 66 7.44 -0.39 1.20
N THR A 67 6.32 0.29 1.42
CA THR A 67 6.05 0.96 2.69
C THR A 67 5.78 -0.05 3.81
N MET A 68 5.13 -1.19 3.52
CA MET A 68 4.96 -2.27 4.48
C MET A 68 6.31 -2.88 4.87
N GLU A 69 7.20 -3.10 3.92
CA GLU A 69 8.55 -3.61 4.17
C GLU A 69 9.35 -2.67 5.09
N TYR A 70 9.28 -1.36 4.83
CA TYR A 70 9.86 -0.35 5.72
C TYR A 70 9.31 -0.41 7.16
N ASN A 71 7.99 -0.60 7.28
CA ASN A 71 7.27 -0.64 8.54
C ASN A 71 7.33 -1.99 9.27
N LEU A 72 7.93 -3.02 8.67
CA LEU A 72 7.85 -4.41 9.15
C LEU A 72 8.28 -4.56 10.62
N ALA A 73 9.38 -3.91 11.01
CA ALA A 73 9.90 -3.97 12.38
C ALA A 73 8.98 -3.30 13.43
N TYR A 74 8.12 -2.37 13.01
CA TYR A 74 7.22 -1.60 13.89
C TYR A 74 5.78 -2.15 13.86
N ALA A 75 5.38 -2.79 12.77
CA ALA A 75 4.01 -3.24 12.53
C ALA A 75 3.88 -4.76 12.34
N GLY A 76 4.96 -5.54 12.53
CA GLY A 76 5.01 -6.97 12.22
C GLY A 76 3.85 -7.79 12.79
N LYS A 77 3.51 -7.62 14.07
CA LYS A 77 2.36 -8.30 14.68
C LYS A 77 1.03 -7.99 13.98
N LYS A 78 0.82 -6.73 13.59
CA LYS A 78 -0.38 -6.30 12.84
C LYS A 78 -0.36 -6.87 11.42
N TYR A 79 0.80 -6.96 10.78
CA TYR A 79 0.92 -7.55 9.45
C TYR A 79 0.71 -9.07 9.44
N ALA A 80 1.18 -9.80 10.46
CA ALA A 80 0.85 -11.22 10.61
C ALA A 80 -0.67 -11.45 10.77
N GLU A 81 -1.38 -10.52 11.42
CA GLU A 81 -2.85 -10.53 11.46
C GLU A 81 -3.46 -10.23 10.09
N VAL A 82 -2.97 -9.20 9.38
CA VAL A 82 -3.40 -8.89 8.01
C VAL A 82 -3.23 -10.09 7.09
N TYR A 83 -2.11 -10.81 7.16
CA TYR A 83 -1.86 -12.02 6.37
C TYR A 83 -2.95 -13.07 6.58
N ARG A 84 -3.32 -13.36 7.83
CA ARG A 84 -4.43 -14.27 8.17
C ARG A 84 -5.77 -13.76 7.62
N LEU A 85 -6.06 -12.47 7.78
CA LEU A 85 -7.31 -11.86 7.29
C LEU A 85 -7.41 -11.84 5.75
N MET A 86 -6.29 -11.89 5.05
CA MET A 86 -6.21 -12.06 3.61
C MET A 86 -6.36 -13.52 3.16
N GLY A 87 -6.52 -14.47 4.09
CA GLY A 87 -6.65 -15.90 3.80
C GLY A 87 -5.31 -16.65 3.76
N GLY A 88 -4.22 -16.01 4.19
CA GLY A 88 -2.91 -16.65 4.32
C GLY A 88 -2.90 -17.75 5.38
N ALA A 89 -2.24 -18.87 5.06
CA ALA A 89 -2.00 -19.94 6.02
C ALA A 89 -0.85 -19.53 6.94
N ALA A 90 -1.18 -19.08 8.16
CA ALA A 90 -0.20 -18.66 9.15
C ALA A 90 0.69 -19.84 9.57
N SER A 91 1.99 -19.59 9.59
CA SER A 91 3.00 -20.49 10.14
C SER A 91 2.98 -20.54 11.67
N GLY A 92 2.43 -19.48 12.31
CA GLY A 92 2.52 -19.28 13.75
C GLY A 92 3.77 -18.48 14.17
N GLU A 93 4.70 -18.26 13.25
CA GLU A 93 5.86 -17.39 13.45
C GLU A 93 5.53 -15.97 12.98
N ALA A 94 5.44 -15.03 13.93
CA ALA A 94 4.96 -13.68 13.66
C ALA A 94 5.79 -12.94 12.59
N ASP A 95 7.11 -13.09 12.60
CA ASP A 95 7.98 -12.41 11.64
C ASP A 95 7.86 -13.00 10.23
N ALA A 96 7.71 -14.33 10.13
CA ALA A 96 7.48 -15.01 8.85
C ALA A 96 6.11 -14.62 8.27
N ASP A 97 5.06 -14.65 9.09
CA ASP A 97 3.71 -14.28 8.68
C ASP A 97 3.61 -12.79 8.29
N ALA A 98 4.34 -11.90 8.97
CA ALA A 98 4.42 -10.49 8.61
C ALA A 98 5.06 -10.27 7.23
N ARG A 99 6.15 -10.99 6.93
CA ARG A 99 6.78 -10.97 5.60
C ARG A 99 5.86 -11.56 4.54
N ALA A 100 5.18 -12.65 4.86
CA ALA A 100 4.18 -13.26 3.99
C ALA A 100 3.01 -12.30 3.68
N ALA A 101 2.67 -11.38 4.58
CA ALA A 101 1.71 -10.30 4.31
C ALA A 101 2.19 -9.38 3.19
N VAL A 102 3.46 -8.95 3.23
CA VAL A 102 4.06 -8.08 2.19
C VAL A 102 4.03 -8.78 0.84
N GLU A 103 4.49 -10.03 0.79
CA GLU A 103 4.50 -10.83 -0.44
C GLU A 103 3.09 -11.15 -0.94
N GLY A 104 2.14 -11.40 -0.03
CA GLY A 104 0.73 -11.58 -0.36
C GLY A 104 0.12 -10.36 -1.03
N VAL A 105 0.47 -9.16 -0.56
CA VAL A 105 0.07 -7.89 -1.19
C VAL A 105 0.74 -7.71 -2.55
N ARG A 106 2.07 -7.94 -2.68
CA ARG A 106 2.77 -7.89 -3.98
C ARG A 106 2.12 -8.84 -4.99
N GLY A 107 1.84 -10.08 -4.59
CA GLY A 107 1.19 -11.08 -5.43
C GLY A 107 -0.23 -10.69 -5.84
N LEU A 108 -1.03 -10.15 -4.91
CA LEU A 108 -2.37 -9.65 -5.19
C LEU A 108 -2.34 -8.55 -6.26
N LEU A 109 -1.48 -7.54 -6.10
CA LEU A 109 -1.33 -6.44 -7.06
C LEU A 109 -0.96 -6.94 -8.46
N GLY A 110 -0.05 -7.92 -8.53
CA GLY A 110 0.30 -8.58 -9.79
C GLY A 110 -0.88 -9.30 -10.45
N ARG A 111 -1.72 -10.00 -9.67
CA ARG A 111 -2.90 -10.72 -10.18
C ARG A 111 -4.00 -9.78 -10.70
N ILE A 112 -4.10 -8.57 -10.15
CA ILE A 112 -5.07 -7.54 -10.60
C ILE A 112 -4.47 -6.53 -11.59
N GLY A 113 -3.25 -6.76 -12.07
CA GLY A 113 -2.62 -5.96 -13.12
C GLY A 113 -2.22 -4.55 -12.71
N ILE A 114 -1.97 -4.30 -11.42
CA ILE A 114 -1.41 -3.01 -10.97
C ILE A 114 0.09 -2.99 -11.25
N PRO A 115 0.61 -2.03 -12.03
CA PRO A 115 2.05 -1.92 -12.27
C PRO A 115 2.83 -1.72 -10.98
N THR A 116 4.04 -2.26 -10.95
CA THR A 116 4.86 -2.34 -9.74
C THR A 116 6.02 -1.35 -9.71
N ARG A 117 6.20 -0.56 -10.78
CA ARG A 117 7.39 0.29 -10.97
C ARG A 117 6.99 1.71 -11.34
N LEU A 118 7.56 2.69 -10.65
CA LEU A 118 7.31 4.11 -10.89
C LEU A 118 7.85 4.54 -12.27
N ARG A 119 8.91 3.90 -12.77
CA ARG A 119 9.43 4.16 -14.12
C ARG A 119 8.42 3.91 -15.24
N ASP A 120 7.46 3.02 -15.01
CA ASP A 120 6.39 2.72 -15.97
C ASP A 120 5.42 3.90 -16.15
N TYR A 121 5.52 4.92 -15.27
CA TYR A 121 4.78 6.18 -15.31
C TYR A 121 5.66 7.41 -15.58
N GLY A 122 6.90 7.20 -16.02
CA GLY A 122 7.82 8.29 -16.34
C GLY A 122 8.50 8.94 -15.13
N VAL A 123 8.41 8.33 -13.94
CA VAL A 123 9.17 8.79 -12.77
C VAL A 123 10.60 8.27 -12.87
N GLY A 124 11.56 9.17 -12.66
CA GLY A 124 12.99 8.89 -12.66
C GLY A 124 13.69 9.40 -11.39
N GLU A 125 14.95 9.02 -11.20
CA GLU A 125 15.77 9.43 -10.04
C GLU A 125 15.87 10.95 -9.89
N GLU A 126 15.89 11.68 -11.00
CA GLU A 126 15.94 13.14 -11.08
C GLU A 126 14.72 13.83 -10.46
N HIS A 127 13.59 13.13 -10.36
CA HIS A 127 12.35 13.64 -9.81
C HIS A 127 12.25 13.41 -8.29
N LEU A 128 13.04 12.49 -7.73
CA LEU A 128 12.94 12.11 -6.33
C LEU A 128 13.14 13.27 -5.35
N PRO A 129 14.11 14.20 -5.53
CA PRO A 129 14.28 15.32 -4.60
C PRO A 129 12.99 16.13 -4.40
N GLN A 130 12.31 16.47 -5.50
CA GLN A 130 11.06 17.23 -5.44
C GLN A 130 9.93 16.42 -4.78
N ILE A 131 9.78 15.14 -5.14
CA ILE A 131 8.75 14.26 -4.57
C ILE A 131 8.95 14.12 -3.05
N ILE A 132 10.20 13.98 -2.59
CA ILE A 132 10.53 13.86 -1.17
C ILE A 132 10.16 15.14 -0.43
N ASP A 133 10.63 16.31 -0.91
CA ASP A 133 10.37 17.60 -0.27
C ASP A 133 8.86 17.89 -0.12
N GLU A 134 8.06 17.53 -1.13
CA GLU A 134 6.61 17.68 -1.11
C GLU A 134 5.90 16.62 -0.24
N SER A 135 6.51 15.45 -0.02
CA SER A 135 5.95 14.37 0.81
C SER A 135 6.12 14.63 2.31
N LEU A 136 7.27 15.17 2.73
CA LEU A 136 7.64 15.38 4.15
C LEU A 136 6.62 16.19 4.98
N PRO A 137 6.01 17.29 4.49
CA PRO A 137 5.03 18.03 5.26
C PRO A 137 3.66 17.33 5.36
N SER A 138 3.46 16.19 4.68
CA SER A 138 2.18 15.49 4.70
C SER A 138 1.82 15.00 6.09
N GLY A 139 0.64 15.41 6.58
CA GLY A 139 0.09 14.90 7.83
C GLY A 139 -0.09 13.37 7.83
N SER A 140 -0.28 12.75 6.66
CA SER A 140 -0.35 11.27 6.58
C SER A 140 1.02 10.63 6.81
N LEU A 141 2.09 11.20 6.26
CA LEU A 141 3.45 10.72 6.46
C LEU A 141 3.85 10.80 7.94
N GLN A 142 3.49 11.89 8.62
CA GLN A 142 3.76 12.10 10.05
C GLN A 142 3.09 11.09 10.99
N HIS A 143 2.02 10.42 10.54
CA HIS A 143 1.32 9.39 11.32
C HIS A 143 1.75 7.95 10.96
N ASN A 144 2.79 7.79 10.13
CA ASN A 144 3.35 6.48 9.82
C ASN A 144 3.92 5.81 11.09
N PRO A 145 3.70 4.49 11.32
CA PRO A 145 4.10 3.84 12.58
C PRO A 145 5.61 3.85 12.85
N ARG A 146 6.42 3.83 11.78
CA ARG A 146 7.86 4.10 11.84
C ARG A 146 8.10 5.51 11.30
N PRO A 147 8.74 6.42 12.07
CA PRO A 147 9.03 7.78 11.58
C PRO A 147 9.82 7.74 10.27
N LEU A 148 9.40 8.54 9.28
CA LEU A 148 10.01 8.63 7.96
C LEU A 148 10.78 9.96 7.83
N ALA A 149 12.11 9.89 7.68
CA ALA A 149 12.93 11.02 7.27
C ALA A 149 13.09 11.06 5.73
N ALA A 150 13.74 12.11 5.22
CA ALA A 150 13.95 12.31 3.78
C ALA A 150 14.65 11.11 3.13
N GLU A 151 15.65 10.56 3.83
CA GLU A 151 16.45 9.41 3.39
C GLU A 151 15.62 8.11 3.35
N ASP A 152 14.67 7.95 4.27
CA ASP A 152 13.79 6.80 4.28
C ASP A 152 12.77 6.86 3.12
N VAL A 153 12.20 8.05 2.89
CA VAL A 153 11.29 8.29 1.75
C VAL A 153 12.02 8.04 0.44
N ARG A 154 13.26 8.55 0.32
CA ARG A 154 14.15 8.27 -0.81
C ARG A 154 14.32 6.77 -1.03
N ALA A 155 14.70 6.02 0.01
CA ALA A 155 14.95 4.59 -0.11
C ALA A 155 13.69 3.82 -0.56
N ILE A 156 12.50 4.21 -0.07
CA ILE A 156 11.23 3.61 -0.49
C ILE A 156 10.95 3.90 -1.97
N LEU A 157 11.14 5.15 -2.41
CA LEU A 157 10.91 5.54 -3.81
C LEU A 157 11.92 4.89 -4.75
N GLU A 158 13.20 4.81 -4.37
CA GLU A 158 14.25 4.13 -5.14
C GLU A 158 13.96 2.63 -5.28
N ALA A 159 13.48 1.97 -4.22
CA ALA A 159 13.03 0.58 -4.31
C ALA A 159 11.83 0.37 -5.25
N ALA A 160 11.03 1.43 -5.46
CA ALA A 160 9.85 1.42 -6.30
C ALA A 160 10.08 1.92 -7.74
N LEU A 161 11.30 2.38 -8.10
CA LEU A 161 11.65 2.80 -9.46
C LEU A 161 11.67 1.62 -10.46
#